data_AF-A0A1X0P5V6-F1
#
_entry.id   AF-A0A1X0P5V6-F1
#
_cell.length_a   1.000
_cell.length_b   1.000
_cell.length_c   1.000
_cell.angle_alpha   90.00
_cell.angle_beta   90.00
_cell.angle_gamma   90.00
#
_symmetry.space_group_name_H-M   'P 1'
#
loop_
_entity.id
_entity.type
_entity.pdbx_description
1 polymer ?
#
loop_
_entity_poly.entity_id
_entity_poly.type
_entity_poly.pdbx_seq_one_letter_code
_entity_poly.pdbx_strand_id
1 'polypeptide(L)'
;MISTLGTWDEGIRAFLKNVSQKGPEPWDMSYEERRRLTLEPRVLRQLELEDEWKETCMEGIWNGMRRFARPMEDYKLSESRFYEYLLSIGISSEYLKIRLFQLFRVEPSAEIDCLRVCKALYMGLTDEGTSSNFLTHCYKSLPCSPLTSEVDRSAVLKAYEQQQQQRLTKEQKNSADLRKQQLEGVLSFYEDTDGVVFDIDAFKSLFFEAGWHLWASSFVKQIFEAAAKYFNSPYGSFPVIPLRWTKMAEPLPYSRDVVYDADSLLLQNIELTGKDNIDMKQKGKKRRGRKSQKK
;
A
#
# COMPACT_ATOMS: atom_id res chain seq x y z
N MET A 1 17.92 17.63 -59.37
CA MET A 1 18.25 18.38 -58.15
C MET A 1 17.72 17.59 -56.97
N ILE A 2 18.60 16.94 -56.20
CA ILE A 2 18.24 16.23 -54.96
C ILE A 2 19.00 16.96 -53.85
N SER A 3 18.28 17.77 -53.08
CA SER A 3 18.81 18.57 -51.98
C SER A 3 18.19 18.12 -50.66
N THR A 4 18.58 16.96 -50.15
CA THR A 4 18.29 16.56 -48.76
C THR A 4 19.31 15.53 -48.29
N LEU A 5 20.57 15.93 -48.17
CA LEU A 5 21.53 15.26 -47.30
C LEU A 5 22.16 16.35 -46.45
N GLY A 6 21.48 16.71 -45.37
CA GLY A 6 22.10 17.46 -44.27
C GLY A 6 23.38 16.76 -43.87
N THR A 7 24.42 17.54 -43.58
CA THR A 7 25.76 16.99 -43.35
C THR A 7 25.72 15.99 -42.20
N TRP A 8 26.32 14.82 -42.40
CA TRP A 8 26.37 13.73 -41.42
C TRP A 8 26.83 14.22 -40.03
N ASP A 9 27.67 15.25 -40.00
CA ASP A 9 28.17 15.91 -38.79
C ASP A 9 27.11 16.66 -37.99
N GLU A 10 26.11 17.26 -38.64
CA GLU A 10 24.98 17.91 -37.97
C GLU A 10 24.04 16.87 -37.36
N GLY A 11 23.83 15.75 -38.06
CA GLY A 11 23.07 14.61 -37.55
C GLY A 11 23.72 13.97 -36.33
N ILE A 12 25.05 13.80 -36.34
CA ILE A 12 25.80 13.25 -35.19
C ILE A 12 25.81 14.23 -34.02
N ARG A 13 26.00 15.54 -34.25
CA ARG A 13 25.96 16.53 -33.18
C ARG A 13 24.58 16.66 -32.56
N ALA A 14 23.51 16.61 -33.37
CA ALA A 14 22.14 16.57 -32.87
C ALA A 14 21.86 15.27 -32.09
N PHE A 15 22.32 14.12 -32.58
CA PHE A 15 22.22 12.84 -31.87
C PHE A 15 22.98 12.87 -30.54
N LEU A 16 24.24 13.30 -30.51
CA LEU A 16 25.03 13.39 -29.29
C LEU A 16 24.46 14.41 -28.29
N LYS A 17 23.92 15.53 -28.78
CA LYS A 17 23.25 16.53 -27.94
C LYS A 17 21.93 15.98 -27.36
N ASN A 18 21.17 15.22 -28.14
CA ASN A 18 19.96 14.53 -27.67
C ASN A 18 20.29 13.35 -26.73
N VAL A 19 21.39 12.65 -26.94
CA VAL A 19 21.89 11.59 -26.04
C VAL A 19 22.37 12.19 -24.72
N SER A 20 22.97 13.38 -24.73
CA SER A 20 23.36 14.10 -23.51
C SER A 20 22.19 14.70 -22.72
N GLN A 21 21.00 14.76 -23.33
CA GLN A 21 19.74 15.16 -22.70
C GLN A 21 18.86 13.96 -22.29
N LYS A 22 19.36 12.72 -22.43
CA LYS A 22 18.58 11.54 -22.07
C LYS A 22 18.17 11.61 -20.60
N GLY A 23 16.86 11.55 -20.38
CA GLY A 23 16.28 11.26 -19.06
C GLY A 23 16.83 9.93 -18.52
N PRO A 24 16.50 9.59 -17.26
CA PRO A 24 17.00 8.37 -16.62
C PRO A 24 16.79 7.16 -17.53
N GLU A 25 17.86 6.38 -17.75
CA GLU A 25 17.77 5.18 -18.57
C GLU A 25 16.82 4.18 -17.89
N PRO A 26 16.03 3.38 -18.62
CA PRO A 26 15.00 2.57 -17.99
C PRO A 26 15.56 1.65 -16.88
N TRP A 27 16.72 1.03 -17.05
CA TRP A 27 17.39 0.18 -16.03
C TRP A 27 17.88 0.90 -14.78
N ASP A 28 17.82 2.23 -14.77
CA ASP A 28 18.09 3.06 -13.60
C ASP A 28 16.81 3.60 -12.95
N MET A 29 15.66 3.43 -13.61
CA MET A 29 14.34 3.72 -13.06
C MET A 29 13.79 2.54 -12.25
N SER A 30 13.15 2.87 -11.13
CA SER A 30 12.36 1.92 -10.34
C SER A 30 11.14 1.42 -11.12
N TYR A 31 10.57 0.31 -10.65
CA TYR A 31 9.35 -0.25 -11.23
C TYR A 31 8.20 0.77 -11.33
N GLU A 32 7.92 1.54 -10.26
CA GLU A 32 6.84 2.53 -10.28
C GLU A 32 7.12 3.68 -11.24
N GLU A 33 8.35 4.20 -11.29
CA GLU A 33 8.71 5.28 -12.21
C GLU A 33 8.52 4.84 -13.67
N ARG A 34 8.89 3.59 -14.00
CA ARG A 34 8.65 3.02 -15.33
C ARG A 34 7.17 2.92 -15.66
N ARG A 35 6.34 2.47 -14.73
CA ARG A 35 4.88 2.40 -14.93
C ARG A 35 4.30 3.77 -15.22
N ARG A 36 4.80 4.82 -14.58
CA ARG A 36 4.30 6.19 -14.77
C ARG A 36 4.70 6.80 -16.13
N LEU A 37 5.75 6.28 -16.76
CA LEU A 37 6.22 6.76 -18.07
C LEU A 37 5.79 5.89 -19.25
N THR A 38 5.27 4.68 -19.00
CA THR A 38 4.84 3.80 -20.09
C THR A 38 3.56 4.30 -20.76
N LEU A 39 3.43 4.00 -22.04
CA LEU A 39 2.20 4.19 -22.82
C LEU A 39 1.42 2.89 -22.99
N GLU A 40 1.83 1.81 -22.33
CA GLU A 40 1.16 0.51 -22.38
C GLU A 40 -0.28 0.62 -21.82
N PRO A 41 -1.33 0.36 -22.62
CA PRO A 41 -2.72 0.54 -22.18
C PRO A 41 -3.10 -0.25 -20.92
N ARG A 42 -2.53 -1.46 -20.76
CA ARG A 42 -2.70 -2.30 -19.58
C ARG A 42 -2.20 -1.61 -18.31
N VAL A 43 -1.00 -1.01 -18.37
CA VAL A 43 -0.39 -0.34 -17.21
C VAL A 43 -1.08 0.99 -16.93
N LEU A 44 -1.48 1.74 -17.97
CA LEU A 44 -2.29 2.95 -17.80
C LEU A 44 -3.60 2.63 -17.06
N ARG A 45 -4.28 1.56 -17.46
CA ARG A 45 -5.50 1.08 -16.80
C ARG A 45 -5.28 0.72 -15.32
N GLN A 46 -4.17 0.05 -15.02
CA GLN A 46 -3.80 -0.27 -13.64
C GLN A 46 -3.55 1.00 -12.82
N LEU A 47 -2.80 1.96 -13.38
CA LEU A 47 -2.52 3.23 -12.72
C LEU A 47 -3.80 4.02 -12.46
N GLU A 48 -4.75 4.05 -13.40
CA GLU A 48 -6.06 4.69 -13.17
C GLU A 48 -6.81 4.10 -11.97
N LEU A 49 -6.72 2.78 -11.76
CA LEU A 49 -7.35 2.12 -10.61
C LEU A 49 -6.61 2.40 -9.31
N GLU A 50 -5.27 2.45 -9.35
CA GLU A 50 -4.43 2.70 -8.18
C GLU A 50 -4.45 4.18 -7.76
N ASP A 51 -4.57 5.10 -8.72
CA ASP A 51 -4.59 6.54 -8.50
C ASP A 51 -5.86 7.03 -7.79
N GLU A 52 -6.95 6.25 -7.79
CA GLU A 52 -8.14 6.57 -6.97
C GLU A 52 -7.81 6.60 -5.47
N TRP A 53 -6.75 5.91 -5.04
CA TRP A 53 -6.34 5.89 -3.63
C TRP A 53 -5.36 6.98 -3.26
N LYS A 54 -4.72 7.63 -4.24
CA LYS A 54 -3.70 8.64 -4.00
C LYS A 54 -4.30 9.85 -3.27
N GLU A 55 -3.58 10.36 -2.27
CA GLU A 55 -4.00 11.48 -1.43
C GLU A 55 -5.29 11.21 -0.64
N THR A 56 -5.70 9.94 -0.52
CA THR A 56 -6.81 9.50 0.32
C THR A 56 -6.31 8.72 1.54
N CYS A 57 -7.18 8.53 2.53
CA CYS A 57 -6.89 7.69 3.69
C CYS A 57 -6.59 6.23 3.34
N MET A 58 -6.92 5.78 2.12
CA MET A 58 -6.65 4.42 1.67
C MET A 58 -5.26 4.25 1.06
N GLU A 59 -4.52 5.33 0.78
CA GLU A 59 -3.23 5.25 0.07
C GLU A 59 -2.26 4.28 0.76
N GLY A 60 -2.04 4.46 2.07
CA GLY A 60 -1.11 3.61 2.81
C GLY A 60 -1.62 2.17 2.97
N ILE A 61 -2.94 1.97 3.10
CA ILE A 61 -3.55 0.63 3.17
C ILE A 61 -3.36 -0.10 1.84
N TRP A 62 -3.64 0.58 0.73
CA TRP A 62 -3.44 0.06 -0.61
C TRP A 62 -1.97 -0.27 -0.87
N ASN A 63 -1.04 0.62 -0.52
CA ASN A 63 0.40 0.39 -0.65
C ASN A 63 0.87 -0.85 0.13
N GLY A 64 0.26 -1.14 1.28
CA GLY A 64 0.51 -2.37 2.04
C GLY A 64 -0.04 -3.62 1.33
N MET A 65 -1.30 -3.56 0.89
CA MET A 65 -2.01 -4.68 0.27
C MET A 65 -1.45 -5.04 -1.12
N ARG A 66 -1.09 -4.04 -1.92
CA ARG A 66 -0.51 -4.16 -3.26
C ARG A 66 0.80 -4.96 -3.30
N ARG A 67 1.52 -5.07 -2.19
CA ARG A 67 2.71 -5.94 -2.07
C ARG A 67 2.37 -7.42 -2.21
N PHE A 68 1.14 -7.78 -1.87
CA PHE A 68 0.59 -9.13 -1.99
C PHE A 68 -0.23 -9.25 -3.28
N ALA A 69 -1.13 -8.29 -3.52
CA ALA A 69 -2.05 -8.28 -4.65
C ALA A 69 -1.41 -7.64 -5.87
N ARG A 70 -0.83 -8.45 -6.76
CA ARG A 70 -0.11 -7.95 -7.93
C ARG A 70 -1.03 -7.69 -9.12
N PRO A 71 -0.69 -6.74 -10.01
CA PRO A 71 -1.49 -6.48 -11.19
C PRO A 71 -1.61 -7.66 -12.16
N MET A 72 -0.63 -8.58 -12.16
CA MET A 72 -0.64 -9.81 -12.97
C MET A 72 -1.72 -10.83 -12.55
N GLU A 73 -2.17 -10.75 -11.30
CA GLU A 73 -3.22 -11.61 -10.74
C GLU A 73 -4.53 -10.83 -10.59
N ASP A 74 -4.72 -9.75 -11.35
CA ASP A 74 -5.88 -8.84 -11.28
C ASP A 74 -6.09 -8.24 -9.88
N TYR A 75 -5.02 -8.15 -9.08
CA TYR A 75 -5.10 -7.81 -7.65
C TYR A 75 -5.95 -8.80 -6.83
N LYS A 76 -6.14 -10.03 -7.32
CA LYS A 76 -6.83 -11.09 -6.60
C LYS A 76 -5.83 -11.89 -5.78
N LEU A 77 -6.27 -12.34 -4.61
CA LEU A 77 -5.48 -13.18 -3.71
C LEU A 77 -6.18 -14.51 -3.47
N SER A 78 -5.38 -15.58 -3.46
CA SER A 78 -5.80 -16.84 -2.88
C SER A 78 -6.00 -16.72 -1.36
N GLU A 79 -6.71 -17.67 -0.77
CA GLU A 79 -6.92 -17.75 0.69
C GLU A 79 -5.59 -17.70 1.47
N SER A 80 -4.59 -18.49 1.06
CA SER A 80 -3.30 -18.54 1.74
C SER A 80 -2.55 -17.20 1.70
N ARG A 81 -2.57 -16.50 0.55
CA ARG A 81 -1.96 -15.18 0.40
C ARG A 81 -2.69 -14.12 1.19
N PHE A 82 -4.01 -14.19 1.26
CA PHE A 82 -4.78 -13.29 2.11
C PHE A 82 -4.46 -13.49 3.59
N TYR A 83 -4.29 -14.73 4.05
CA TYR A 83 -3.87 -15.00 5.43
C TYR A 83 -2.44 -14.52 5.73
N GLU A 84 -1.52 -14.62 4.77
CA GLU A 84 -0.18 -14.00 4.88
C GLU A 84 -0.27 -12.49 5.06
N TYR A 85 -1.13 -11.82 4.28
CA TYR A 85 -1.39 -10.39 4.41
C TYR A 85 -1.98 -10.04 5.79
N LEU A 86 -3.03 -10.75 6.23
CA LEU A 86 -3.66 -10.54 7.54
C LEU A 86 -2.66 -10.72 8.69
N LEU A 87 -1.78 -11.73 8.60
CA LEU A 87 -0.72 -11.92 9.58
C LEU A 87 0.27 -10.74 9.59
N SER A 88 0.63 -10.22 8.40
CA SER A 88 1.56 -9.10 8.26
C SER A 88 1.06 -7.80 8.91
N ILE A 89 -0.26 -7.61 8.99
CA ILE A 89 -0.89 -6.49 9.69
C ILE A 89 -1.23 -6.78 11.16
N GLY A 90 -0.86 -7.96 11.67
CA GLY A 90 -1.02 -8.31 13.09
C GLY A 90 -2.35 -8.99 13.45
N ILE A 91 -3.06 -9.55 12.47
CA ILE A 91 -4.22 -10.43 12.67
C ILE A 91 -3.73 -11.89 12.71
N SER A 92 -3.51 -12.39 13.92
CA SER A 92 -3.07 -13.77 14.15
C SER A 92 -4.20 -14.72 14.56
N SER A 93 -5.35 -14.19 14.99
CA SER A 93 -6.51 -14.99 15.40
C SER A 93 -7.10 -15.75 14.23
N GLU A 94 -7.11 -17.08 14.32
CA GLU A 94 -7.63 -17.96 13.27
C GLU A 94 -9.12 -17.71 12.98
N TYR A 95 -9.91 -17.53 14.03
CA TYR A 95 -11.31 -17.18 13.91
C TYR A 95 -11.52 -15.89 13.11
N LEU A 96 -10.72 -14.85 13.39
CA LEU A 96 -10.84 -13.57 12.70
C LEU A 96 -10.38 -13.67 11.24
N LYS A 97 -9.32 -14.44 10.95
CA LYS A 97 -8.87 -14.67 9.57
C LYS A 97 -9.94 -15.33 8.72
N ILE A 98 -10.52 -16.43 9.20
CA ILE A 98 -11.57 -17.17 8.50
C ILE A 98 -12.78 -16.27 8.27
N ARG A 99 -13.20 -15.52 9.30
CA ARG A 99 -14.32 -14.58 9.21
C ARG A 99 -14.08 -13.50 8.17
N LEU A 100 -12.89 -12.90 8.15
CA LEU A 100 -12.52 -11.88 7.17
C LEU A 100 -12.45 -12.44 5.75
N PHE A 101 -11.94 -13.65 5.58
CA PHE A 101 -11.92 -14.32 4.29
C PHE A 101 -13.35 -14.55 3.77
N GLN A 102 -14.23 -15.10 4.60
CA GLN A 102 -15.64 -15.29 4.25
C GLN A 102 -16.37 -13.97 3.93
N LEU A 103 -16.04 -12.89 4.64
CA LEU A 103 -16.65 -11.57 4.45
C LEU A 103 -16.29 -10.96 3.09
N PHE A 104 -15.03 -11.10 2.66
CA PHE A 104 -14.52 -10.42 1.47
C PHE A 104 -14.46 -11.30 0.22
N ARG A 105 -14.60 -12.62 0.35
CA ARG A 105 -14.68 -13.54 -0.79
C ARG A 105 -15.87 -13.19 -1.68
N VAL A 106 -15.64 -13.19 -2.98
CA VAL A 106 -16.69 -12.97 -3.99
C VAL A 106 -17.20 -14.31 -4.49
N GLU A 107 -18.38 -14.76 -4.06
CA GLU A 107 -19.02 -15.95 -4.64
C GLU A 107 -19.25 -15.79 -6.16
N PRO A 108 -18.94 -16.79 -7.01
CA PRO A 108 -18.45 -18.14 -6.70
C PRO A 108 -16.91 -18.29 -6.70
N SER A 109 -16.15 -17.19 -6.80
CA SER A 109 -14.70 -17.22 -6.77
C SER A 109 -14.17 -17.63 -5.39
N ALA A 110 -13.11 -18.45 -5.39
CA ALA A 110 -12.34 -18.77 -4.19
C ALA A 110 -11.31 -17.69 -3.83
N GLU A 111 -11.26 -16.59 -4.60
CA GLU A 111 -10.28 -15.52 -4.47
C GLU A 111 -10.88 -14.24 -3.90
N ILE A 112 -10.01 -13.39 -3.36
CA ILE A 112 -10.36 -12.06 -2.84
C ILE A 112 -9.80 -10.99 -3.76
N ASP A 113 -10.70 -10.18 -4.32
CA ASP A 113 -10.34 -8.98 -5.07
C ASP A 113 -9.96 -7.84 -4.11
N CYS A 114 -8.67 -7.48 -4.08
CA CYS A 114 -8.15 -6.49 -3.15
C CYS A 114 -8.58 -5.04 -3.46
N LEU A 115 -8.90 -4.72 -4.72
CA LEU A 115 -9.48 -3.42 -5.07
C LEU A 115 -10.89 -3.31 -4.49
N ARG A 116 -11.68 -4.39 -4.60
CA ARG A 116 -12.99 -4.50 -3.97
C ARG A 116 -12.90 -4.39 -2.45
N VAL A 117 -11.93 -5.06 -1.81
CA VAL A 117 -11.69 -4.91 -0.37
C VAL A 117 -11.40 -3.47 0.00
N CYS A 118 -10.46 -2.81 -0.67
CA CYS A 118 -10.13 -1.41 -0.40
C CYS A 118 -11.34 -0.50 -0.57
N LYS A 119 -12.17 -0.72 -1.60
CA LYS A 119 -13.41 0.06 -1.76
C LYS A 119 -14.41 -0.18 -0.64
N ALA A 120 -14.58 -1.43 -0.20
CA ALA A 120 -15.45 -1.76 0.92
C ALA A 120 -15.00 -1.04 2.19
N LEU A 121 -13.70 -1.11 2.51
CA LEU A 121 -13.12 -0.44 3.68
C LEU A 121 -13.27 1.08 3.60
N TYR A 122 -13.01 1.67 2.44
CA TYR A 122 -13.22 3.10 2.21
C TYR A 122 -14.66 3.51 2.49
N MET A 123 -15.64 2.78 1.94
CA MET A 123 -17.06 3.04 2.21
C MET A 123 -17.39 2.89 3.70
N GLY A 124 -16.83 1.88 4.38
CA GLY A 124 -16.98 1.74 5.83
C GLY A 124 -16.42 2.92 6.64
N LEU A 125 -15.37 3.58 6.12
CA LEU A 125 -14.74 4.74 6.75
C LEU A 125 -15.45 6.06 6.41
N THR A 126 -16.12 6.16 5.26
CA THR A 126 -16.71 7.43 4.78
C THR A 126 -18.22 7.50 4.83
N ASP A 127 -18.93 6.36 4.82
CA ASP A 127 -20.39 6.36 4.81
C ASP A 127 -20.93 6.81 6.17
N GLU A 128 -21.90 7.74 6.17
CA GLU A 128 -22.43 8.37 7.38
C GLU A 128 -22.94 7.35 8.42
N GLY A 129 -23.49 6.22 7.97
CA GLY A 129 -24.06 5.18 8.84
C GLY A 129 -23.03 4.26 9.52
N THR A 130 -21.81 4.17 8.99
CA THR A 130 -20.78 3.20 9.45
C THR A 130 -19.49 3.87 9.90
N SER A 131 -19.13 5.01 9.32
CA SER A 131 -17.90 5.77 9.57
C SER A 131 -17.63 5.98 11.06
N SER A 132 -18.61 6.49 11.81
CA SER A 132 -18.47 6.75 13.24
C SER A 132 -18.09 5.49 14.04
N ASN A 133 -18.68 4.35 13.70
CA ASN A 133 -18.41 3.07 14.37
C ASN A 133 -17.01 2.54 14.03
N PHE A 134 -16.57 2.68 12.78
CA PHE A 134 -15.22 2.32 12.34
C PHE A 134 -14.14 3.17 13.03
N LEU A 135 -14.31 4.49 12.98
CA LEU A 135 -13.34 5.43 13.54
C LEU A 135 -13.29 5.32 15.07
N THR A 136 -14.44 5.14 15.73
CA THR A 136 -14.49 4.87 17.18
C THR A 136 -13.78 3.56 17.55
N HIS A 137 -13.91 2.51 16.72
CA HIS A 137 -13.20 1.24 16.96
C HIS A 137 -11.69 1.42 16.84
N CYS A 138 -11.23 2.22 15.87
CA CYS A 138 -9.81 2.54 15.71
C CYS A 138 -9.28 3.39 16.87
N TYR A 139 -10.01 4.45 17.25
CA TYR A 139 -9.66 5.35 18.36
C TYR A 139 -9.49 4.59 19.67
N LYS A 140 -10.39 3.65 19.99
CA LYS A 140 -10.35 2.82 21.21
C LYS A 140 -9.12 1.90 21.31
N SER A 141 -8.34 1.75 20.24
CA SER A 141 -7.07 1.00 20.28
C SER A 141 -5.89 1.82 20.80
N LEU A 142 -6.05 3.14 20.94
CA LEU A 142 -5.03 4.03 21.45
C LEU A 142 -4.93 3.94 22.98
N PRO A 143 -3.75 4.22 23.56
CA PRO A 143 -3.60 4.28 25.01
C PRO A 143 -4.40 5.45 25.61
N CYS A 144 -5.50 5.11 26.28
CA CYS A 144 -6.33 6.11 26.97
C CYS A 144 -6.00 6.21 28.46
N SER A 145 -6.24 7.38 29.04
CA SER A 145 -6.28 7.58 30.49
C SER A 145 -7.41 6.76 31.11
N PRO A 146 -7.16 6.06 32.23
CA PRO A 146 -8.21 5.34 32.96
C PRO A 146 -9.25 6.27 33.59
N LEU A 147 -8.97 7.58 33.68
CA LEU A 147 -9.84 8.55 34.34
C LEU A 147 -10.73 9.32 33.35
N THR A 148 -10.21 9.68 32.17
CA THR A 148 -10.93 10.53 31.21
C THR A 148 -11.43 9.75 29.98
N SER A 149 -10.97 8.51 29.77
CA SER A 149 -11.20 7.74 28.54
C SER A 149 -10.68 8.41 27.25
N GLU A 150 -9.97 9.52 27.38
CA GLU A 150 -9.28 10.24 26.32
C GLU A 150 -7.86 9.70 26.15
N VAL A 151 -7.28 9.89 24.97
CA VAL A 151 -5.88 9.53 24.74
C VAL A 151 -4.99 10.40 25.61
N ASP A 152 -4.10 9.76 26.36
CA ASP A 152 -3.19 10.46 27.28
C ASP A 152 -1.76 10.40 26.76
N ARG A 153 -1.13 11.57 26.60
CA ARG A 153 0.25 11.68 26.13
C ARG A 153 1.22 10.85 26.98
N SER A 154 1.02 10.80 28.30
CA SER A 154 1.91 10.04 29.19
C SER A 154 1.77 8.53 28.97
N ALA A 155 0.54 8.04 28.77
CA ALA A 155 0.26 6.65 28.43
C ALA A 155 0.81 6.27 27.05
N VAL A 156 0.71 7.17 26.06
CA VAL A 156 1.26 7.00 24.71
C VAL A 156 2.79 6.89 24.75
N LEU A 157 3.47 7.80 25.47
CA LEU A 157 4.93 7.75 25.64
C LEU A 157 5.39 6.44 26.28
N LYS A 158 4.74 6.01 27.37
CA LYS A 158 5.06 4.73 28.02
C LYS A 158 4.86 3.55 27.07
N ALA A 159 3.77 3.52 26.32
CA ALA A 159 3.51 2.48 25.34
C ALA A 159 4.55 2.48 24.21
N TYR A 160 5.01 3.65 23.79
CA TYR A 160 6.03 3.81 22.76
C TYR A 160 7.40 3.30 23.23
N GLU A 161 7.81 3.65 24.45
CA GLU A 161 9.05 3.14 25.06
C GLU A 161 9.01 1.61 25.23
N GLN A 162 7.88 1.06 25.67
CA GLN A 162 7.70 -0.39 25.78
C GLN A 162 7.84 -1.09 24.42
N GLN A 163 7.28 -0.50 23.36
CA GLN A 163 7.42 -0.99 21.99
C GLN A 163 8.89 -1.04 21.54
N GLN A 164 9.69 -0.01 21.86
CA GLN A 164 11.12 0.01 21.49
C GLN A 164 11.95 -1.07 22.17
N GLN A 165 11.55 -1.50 23.37
CA GLN A 165 12.28 -2.48 24.17
C GLN A 165 11.96 -3.93 23.80
N GLN A 166 10.91 -4.18 22.99
CA GLN A 166 10.50 -5.52 22.61
C GLN A 166 11.47 -6.14 21.58
N ARG A 167 11.99 -7.33 21.91
CA ARG A 167 12.68 -8.18 20.93
C ARG A 167 11.63 -8.97 20.15
N LEU A 168 11.50 -8.66 18.87
CA LEU A 168 10.45 -9.22 18.02
C LEU A 168 11.00 -10.24 17.05
N THR A 169 10.19 -11.25 16.73
CA THR A 169 10.46 -12.14 15.61
C THR A 169 10.23 -11.41 14.28
N LYS A 170 10.76 -11.95 13.18
CA LYS A 170 10.60 -11.33 11.85
C LYS A 170 9.13 -11.15 11.45
N GLU A 171 8.27 -12.07 11.86
CA GLU A 171 6.82 -12.05 11.58
C GLU A 171 6.08 -11.00 12.42
N GLN A 172 6.52 -10.74 13.65
CA GLN A 172 5.94 -9.73 14.53
C GLN A 172 6.42 -8.31 14.23
N LYS A 173 7.47 -8.18 13.39
CA LYS A 173 8.11 -6.90 13.14
C LYS A 173 7.19 -5.90 12.45
N ASN A 174 6.49 -6.33 11.40
CA ASN A 174 5.61 -5.43 10.64
C ASN A 174 4.42 -4.92 11.48
N SER A 175 3.79 -5.79 12.28
CA SER A 175 2.68 -5.39 13.14
C SER A 175 3.12 -4.48 14.28
N ALA A 176 4.33 -4.68 14.81
CA ALA A 176 4.92 -3.76 15.75
C ALA A 176 5.28 -2.42 15.11
N ASP A 177 5.83 -2.42 13.90
CA ASP A 177 6.12 -1.18 13.16
C ASP A 177 4.84 -0.37 12.92
N LEU A 178 3.71 -1.00 12.59
CA LEU A 178 2.40 -0.33 12.51
C LEU A 178 1.99 0.27 13.85
N ARG A 179 2.14 -0.48 14.95
CA ARG A 179 1.82 0.04 16.30
C ARG A 179 2.74 1.20 16.68
N LYS A 180 4.02 1.14 16.32
CA LYS A 180 4.98 2.22 16.52
C LYS A 180 4.54 3.48 15.76
N GLN A 181 4.16 3.34 14.49
CA GLN A 181 3.64 4.43 13.67
C GLN A 181 2.36 5.06 14.25
N GLN A 182 1.44 4.25 14.80
CA GLN A 182 0.26 4.77 15.51
C GLN A 182 0.67 5.68 16.67
N LEU A 183 1.61 5.23 17.51
CA LEU A 183 2.06 5.98 18.68
C LEU A 183 2.85 7.23 18.28
N GLU A 184 3.74 7.12 17.28
CA GLU A 184 4.50 8.25 16.74
C GLU A 184 3.59 9.33 16.17
N GLY A 185 2.53 8.98 15.43
CA GLY A 185 1.59 9.97 14.90
C GLY A 185 0.83 10.71 15.99
N VAL A 186 0.41 10.03 17.07
CA VAL A 186 -0.20 10.73 18.23
C VAL A 186 0.81 11.68 18.90
N LEU A 187 2.06 11.26 19.05
CA LEU A 187 3.10 12.12 19.64
C LEU A 187 3.40 13.34 18.77
N SER A 188 3.50 13.16 17.44
CA SER A 188 3.66 14.25 16.47
C SER A 188 2.51 15.23 16.57
N PHE A 189 1.26 14.77 16.68
CA PHE A 189 0.12 15.67 16.87
C PHE A 189 0.29 16.55 18.13
N TYR A 190 0.70 15.96 19.26
CA TYR A 190 0.91 16.74 20.49
C TYR A 190 2.05 17.75 20.36
N GLU A 191 3.07 17.46 19.55
CA GLU A 191 4.17 18.36 19.23
C GLU A 191 3.71 19.50 18.32
N ASP A 192 2.92 19.21 17.29
CA ASP A 192 2.44 20.18 16.30
C ASP A 192 1.35 21.12 16.85
N THR A 193 0.60 20.68 17.86
CA THR A 193 -0.55 21.42 18.42
C THR A 193 -0.28 22.03 19.79
N ASP A 194 0.96 22.08 20.25
CA ASP A 194 1.34 22.60 21.59
C ASP A 194 0.56 21.95 22.75
N GLY A 195 0.25 20.66 22.63
CA GLY A 195 -0.38 19.88 23.69
C GLY A 195 -1.91 19.95 23.75
N VAL A 196 -2.58 20.35 22.67
CA VAL A 196 -4.04 20.23 22.55
C VAL A 196 -4.47 18.78 22.79
N VAL A 197 -5.63 18.61 23.45
CA VAL A 197 -6.18 17.29 23.78
C VAL A 197 -6.44 16.49 22.50
N PHE A 198 -5.95 15.25 22.46
CA PHE A 198 -6.22 14.31 21.37
C PHE A 198 -7.53 13.57 21.65
N ASP A 199 -8.64 14.16 21.25
CA ASP A 199 -9.97 13.56 21.36
C ASP A 199 -10.37 12.78 20.10
N ILE A 200 -11.59 12.24 20.10
CA ILE A 200 -12.11 11.47 18.97
C ILE A 200 -12.33 12.33 17.73
N ASP A 201 -12.61 13.62 17.86
CA ASP A 201 -12.90 14.48 16.72
C ASP A 201 -11.61 14.95 16.05
N ALA A 202 -10.58 15.26 16.82
CA ALA A 202 -9.20 15.41 16.34
C ALA A 202 -8.72 14.13 15.64
N PHE A 203 -8.97 12.96 16.23
CA PHE A 203 -8.62 11.69 15.60
C PHE A 203 -9.30 11.49 14.24
N LYS A 204 -10.59 11.83 14.13
CA LYS A 204 -11.34 11.74 12.86
C LYS A 204 -10.81 12.73 11.82
N SER A 205 -10.44 13.95 12.21
CA SER A 205 -9.93 14.94 11.25
C SER A 205 -8.64 14.46 10.60
N LEU A 206 -7.70 13.96 11.41
CA LEU A 206 -6.42 13.40 10.93
C LEU A 206 -6.60 12.21 9.97
N PHE A 207 -7.69 11.47 10.09
CA PHE A 207 -8.00 10.37 9.19
C PHE A 207 -8.24 10.80 7.74
N PHE A 208 -8.65 12.05 7.51
CA PHE A 208 -9.03 12.56 6.18
C PHE A 208 -8.26 13.80 5.74
N GLU A 209 -7.38 14.35 6.59
CA GLU A 209 -6.51 15.47 6.24
C GLU A 209 -5.42 15.06 5.24
N ALA A 210 -5.21 15.89 4.21
CA ALA A 210 -4.25 15.60 3.14
C ALA A 210 -2.80 15.43 3.65
N GLY A 211 -2.40 16.16 4.69
CA GLY A 211 -1.09 16.00 5.33
C GLY A 211 -0.92 14.68 6.08
N TRP A 212 -2.02 14.00 6.38
CA TRP A 212 -2.09 12.78 7.19
C TRP A 212 -2.67 11.59 6.43
N HIS A 213 -2.68 11.61 5.09
CA HIS A 213 -3.26 10.54 4.26
C HIS A 213 -2.70 9.13 4.55
N LEU A 214 -1.49 9.01 5.08
CA LEU A 214 -0.89 7.73 5.49
C LEU A 214 -1.30 7.27 6.91
N TRP A 215 -1.91 8.14 7.72
CA TRP A 215 -2.27 7.88 9.11
C TRP A 215 -3.13 6.64 9.28
N ALA A 216 -4.18 6.52 8.47
CA ALA A 216 -5.13 5.39 8.51
C ALA A 216 -4.46 4.03 8.28
N SER A 217 -3.34 3.97 7.55
CA SER A 217 -2.60 2.73 7.30
C SER A 217 -2.04 2.11 8.58
N SER A 218 -1.68 2.95 9.56
CA SER A 218 -1.22 2.46 10.86
C SER A 218 -2.34 1.73 11.62
N PHE A 219 -3.62 2.02 11.33
CA PHE A 219 -4.81 1.39 11.93
C PHE A 219 -5.41 0.28 11.08
N VAL A 220 -4.73 -0.20 10.04
CA VAL A 220 -5.28 -1.20 9.11
C VAL A 220 -5.85 -2.42 9.84
N LYS A 221 -5.19 -2.90 10.90
CA LYS A 221 -5.70 -3.99 11.73
C LYS A 221 -7.08 -3.68 12.32
N GLN A 222 -7.20 -2.53 12.98
CA GLN A 222 -8.44 -2.09 13.62
C GLN A 222 -9.54 -1.84 12.59
N ILE A 223 -9.18 -1.36 11.39
CA ILE A 223 -10.12 -1.19 10.27
C ILE A 223 -10.66 -2.55 9.81
N PHE A 224 -9.83 -3.58 9.70
CA PHE A 224 -10.28 -4.95 9.39
C PHE A 224 -11.14 -5.54 10.52
N GLU A 225 -10.78 -5.33 11.78
CA GLU A 225 -11.62 -5.75 12.92
C GLU A 225 -12.99 -5.06 12.92
N ALA A 226 -13.02 -3.77 12.61
CA ALA A 226 -14.26 -3.00 12.45
C ALA A 226 -15.10 -3.55 11.29
N ALA A 227 -14.48 -3.87 10.14
CA ALA A 227 -15.18 -4.50 9.01
C ALA A 227 -15.79 -5.85 9.42
N ALA A 228 -15.04 -6.71 10.11
CA ALA A 228 -15.55 -7.99 10.60
C ALA A 228 -16.77 -7.84 11.51
N LYS A 229 -16.84 -6.74 12.27
CA LYS A 229 -17.92 -6.44 13.22
C LYS A 229 -19.13 -5.77 12.57
N TYR A 230 -18.91 -4.72 11.77
CA TYR A 230 -19.97 -3.81 11.31
C TYR A 230 -20.45 -4.07 9.88
N PHE A 231 -19.76 -4.87 9.07
CA PHE A 231 -20.26 -5.28 7.75
C PHE A 231 -21.16 -6.52 7.80
N ASN A 232 -21.64 -6.91 8.98
CA ASN A 232 -22.54 -8.04 9.12
C ASN A 232 -23.61 -7.77 10.19
N SER A 233 -24.74 -8.45 10.03
CA SER A 233 -25.83 -8.45 11.00
C SER A 233 -25.32 -8.99 12.36
N PRO A 234 -25.77 -8.42 13.50
CA PRO A 234 -26.82 -7.41 13.65
C PRO A 234 -26.31 -5.96 13.61
N TYR A 235 -25.01 -5.73 13.51
CA TYR A 235 -24.42 -4.40 13.71
C TYR A 235 -24.37 -3.53 12.44
N GLY A 236 -24.56 -4.13 11.27
CA GLY A 236 -24.66 -3.43 10.00
C GLY A 236 -24.78 -4.37 8.82
N SER A 237 -24.41 -3.90 7.63
CA SER A 237 -24.47 -4.64 6.38
C SER A 237 -23.21 -4.40 5.55
N PHE A 238 -22.89 -5.36 4.69
CA PHE A 238 -21.80 -5.19 3.74
C PHE A 238 -22.16 -4.10 2.72
N PRO A 239 -21.25 -3.14 2.43
CA PRO A 239 -21.55 -2.03 1.53
C PRO A 239 -21.81 -2.52 0.10
N VAL A 240 -22.70 -1.83 -0.62
CA VAL A 240 -22.97 -2.12 -2.03
C VAL A 240 -21.86 -1.50 -2.88
N ILE A 241 -20.93 -2.34 -3.34
CA ILE A 241 -19.75 -1.88 -4.08
C ILE A 241 -20.12 -1.63 -5.56
N PRO A 242 -19.81 -0.45 -6.13
CA PRO A 242 -20.11 -0.15 -7.52
C PRO A 242 -19.44 -1.14 -8.49
N LEU A 243 -20.18 -1.58 -9.51
CA LEU A 243 -19.73 -2.59 -10.49
C LEU A 243 -18.44 -2.23 -11.25
N ARG A 244 -18.07 -0.95 -11.32
CA ARG A 244 -16.78 -0.55 -11.92
C ARG A 244 -15.60 -1.23 -11.21
N TRP A 245 -15.73 -1.47 -9.91
CA TRP A 245 -14.73 -2.16 -9.09
C TRP A 245 -14.74 -3.68 -9.24
N THR A 246 -15.72 -4.25 -9.94
CA THR A 246 -15.79 -5.68 -10.23
C THR A 246 -15.48 -6.00 -11.69
N LYS A 247 -15.70 -5.06 -12.61
CA LYS A 247 -15.51 -5.25 -14.06
C LYS A 247 -14.19 -4.70 -14.61
N MET A 248 -13.58 -3.71 -13.96
CA MET A 248 -12.42 -2.99 -14.54
C MET A 248 -11.06 -3.61 -14.19
N ALA A 249 -11.05 -4.72 -13.45
CA ALA A 249 -9.84 -5.42 -13.03
C ALA A 249 -9.33 -6.44 -14.07
N GLU A 250 -10.05 -6.70 -15.17
CA GLU A 250 -9.54 -7.57 -16.23
C GLU A 250 -8.35 -6.88 -16.93
N PRO A 251 -7.11 -7.39 -16.79
CA PRO A 251 -5.98 -6.86 -17.51
C PRO A 251 -6.25 -7.12 -18.99
N LEU A 252 -6.06 -6.09 -19.81
CA LEU A 252 -6.00 -6.29 -21.25
C LEU A 252 -4.93 -7.36 -21.51
N PRO A 253 -5.28 -8.48 -22.19
CA PRO A 253 -4.34 -9.54 -22.43
C PRO A 253 -3.15 -9.01 -23.22
N TYR A 254 -1.95 -9.46 -22.86
CA TYR A 254 -0.76 -9.17 -23.63
C TYR A 254 -0.91 -9.82 -25.01
N SER A 255 -1.11 -8.99 -26.04
CA SER A 255 -1.35 -9.44 -27.40
C SER A 255 -0.03 -9.81 -28.04
N ARG A 256 0.19 -11.10 -28.34
CA ARG A 256 1.41 -11.55 -29.04
C ARG A 256 1.59 -10.91 -30.42
N ASP A 257 0.53 -10.29 -30.94
CA ASP A 257 0.50 -9.64 -32.26
C ASP A 257 0.88 -8.15 -32.20
N VAL A 258 1.09 -7.60 -31.01
CA VAL A 258 1.51 -6.20 -30.80
C VAL A 258 3.02 -6.14 -30.60
N VAL A 259 3.69 -5.25 -31.34
CA VAL A 259 5.10 -4.93 -31.11
C VAL A 259 5.18 -4.07 -29.85
N TYR A 260 5.57 -4.68 -28.74
CA TYR A 260 5.82 -3.97 -27.49
C TYR A 260 7.24 -3.42 -27.47
N ASP A 261 7.40 -2.26 -26.84
CA ASP A 261 8.72 -1.72 -26.56
C ASP A 261 9.46 -2.56 -25.49
N ALA A 262 10.78 -2.37 -25.40
CA ALA A 262 11.61 -3.09 -24.45
C ALA A 262 11.20 -2.83 -22.99
N ASP A 263 10.58 -1.69 -22.71
CA ASP A 263 10.15 -1.31 -21.37
C ASP A 263 8.89 -2.02 -20.92
N SER A 264 7.92 -2.23 -21.80
CA SER A 264 6.73 -3.07 -21.55
C SER A 264 7.14 -4.51 -21.23
N LEU A 265 8.12 -5.06 -21.95
CA LEU A 265 8.69 -6.39 -21.68
C LEU A 265 9.43 -6.45 -20.33
N LEU A 266 10.15 -5.39 -19.96
CA LEU A 266 10.84 -5.32 -18.67
C LEU A 266 9.85 -5.20 -17.50
N LEU A 267 8.79 -4.40 -17.64
CA LEU A 267 7.71 -4.28 -16.67
C LEU A 267 7.03 -5.63 -16.43
N GLN A 268 6.66 -6.34 -17.49
CA GLN A 268 6.08 -7.67 -17.41
C GLN A 268 6.99 -8.66 -16.66
N ASN A 269 8.30 -8.64 -16.93
CA ASN A 269 9.25 -9.52 -16.26
C ASN A 269 9.40 -9.19 -14.76
N ILE A 270 9.40 -7.91 -14.39
CA ILE A 270 9.43 -7.49 -12.98
C ILE A 270 8.15 -7.96 -12.28
N GLU A 271 6.99 -7.82 -12.92
CA GLU A 271 5.70 -8.26 -12.38
C GLU A 271 5.63 -9.79 -12.19
N LEU A 272 6.07 -10.55 -13.21
CA LEU A 272 6.16 -12.03 -13.18
C LEU A 272 7.09 -12.53 -12.09
N THR A 273 8.28 -11.93 -11.97
CA THR A 273 9.31 -12.40 -11.04
C THR A 273 9.11 -11.84 -9.62
N GLY A 274 8.40 -10.73 -9.49
CA GLY A 274 8.25 -10.00 -8.23
C GLY A 274 9.54 -9.43 -7.67
N LYS A 275 10.58 -9.32 -8.49
CA LYS A 275 11.91 -8.88 -8.09
C LYS A 275 12.21 -7.62 -8.87
N ASP A 276 12.24 -6.50 -8.16
CA ASP A 276 12.66 -5.25 -8.78
C ASP A 276 14.16 -5.31 -9.10
N ASN A 277 14.59 -4.74 -10.22
CA ASN A 277 15.99 -4.83 -10.65
C ASN A 277 16.96 -4.16 -9.65
N ILE A 278 16.45 -3.22 -8.86
CA ILE A 278 17.19 -2.53 -7.78
C ILE A 278 17.56 -3.50 -6.64
N ASP A 279 16.72 -4.51 -6.34
CA ASP A 279 17.00 -5.52 -5.31
C ASP A 279 18.20 -6.40 -5.68
N MET A 280 18.44 -6.62 -6.98
CA MET A 280 19.60 -7.37 -7.45
C MET A 280 20.90 -6.56 -7.34
N LYS A 281 20.84 -5.24 -7.58
CA LYS A 281 22.00 -4.33 -7.44
C LYS A 281 22.49 -4.27 -5.98
N GLN A 282 21.60 -4.32 -4.98
CA GLN A 282 22.01 -4.29 -3.56
C GLN A 282 22.63 -5.59 -3.05
N LYS A 283 22.21 -6.76 -3.54
CA LYS A 283 22.79 -8.06 -3.13
C LYS A 283 24.24 -8.26 -3.57
N GLY A 284 24.69 -7.55 -4.61
CA GLY A 284 26.08 -7.62 -5.10
C GLY A 284 27.12 -6.95 -4.18
N LYS A 285 26.73 -5.96 -3.36
CA LYS A 285 27.69 -5.17 -2.56
C LYS A 285 28.15 -5.82 -1.25
N LYS A 286 27.50 -6.88 -0.76
CA LYS A 286 27.83 -7.50 0.55
C LYS A 286 28.87 -8.64 0.53
N ARG A 287 29.51 -8.96 -0.61
CA ARG A 287 30.43 -10.13 -0.71
C ARG A 287 31.93 -9.83 -0.80
N ARG A 288 32.40 -8.60 -0.57
CA ARG A 288 33.84 -8.28 -0.53
C ARG A 288 34.30 -7.71 0.81
N GLY A 289 34.00 -8.41 1.90
CA GLY A 289 34.73 -8.29 3.17
C GLY A 289 35.76 -9.42 3.27
N ARG A 290 36.93 -9.22 2.67
CA ARG A 290 38.06 -10.16 2.71
C ARG A 290 38.48 -10.40 4.17
N LYS A 291 38.34 -11.64 4.64
CA LYS A 291 39.04 -12.16 5.82
C LYS A 291 40.55 -12.09 5.55
N SER A 292 41.28 -11.23 6.27
CA SER A 292 42.71 -11.45 6.46
C SER A 292 42.87 -12.52 7.54
N GLN A 293 43.25 -13.73 7.11
CA GLN A 293 43.75 -14.78 7.99
C GLN A 293 45.08 -14.31 8.59
N LYS A 294 45.17 -14.30 9.91
CA LYS A 294 46.43 -14.45 10.64
C LYS A 294 46.52 -15.91 11.09
N LYS A 295 47.45 -16.65 10.50
CA LYS A 295 48.40 -17.55 11.18
C LYS A 295 49.46 -17.94 10.17
#